data_AF-A0A2W4V912-F1
#
_entry.id   AF-A0A2W4V912-F1
#
_cell.length_a   1.000
_cell.length_b   1.000
_cell.length_c   1.000
_cell.angle_alpha   90.00
_cell.angle_beta   90.00
_cell.angle_gamma   90.00
#
_symmetry.space_group_name_H-M   'P 1'
#
loop_
_entity.id
_entity.type
_entity.pdbx_description
1 polymer ?
#
loop_
_entity_poly.entity_id
_entity_poly.type
_entity_poly.pdbx_seq_one_letter_code
_entity_poly.pdbx_strand_id
1 'polypeptide(L)'
;MNDASRPRERSALTGFSVNRLDRREDLRNKPDAVTALRHRSDTRIAVVAGETPILKRLDGEALSVWFSHGETQLLGEGLEEVFLGLAPDGAPRFARLLDRAQAEPLRERPELFVTDLRSVALKHLVPEDELGPLGGGKALLDWHARHRCCAQCGSPTTLGSSGWKRECSACGAQHFPRTDPVVIMLVTRGDTCLLARQARFAPGMYSCIAGFIEPGETFEDAVRRESWEEAGLRVGTVRYIASQPWPFPGSLMIGCIGEALNDEIVLDMTELEAGRWFSRDEALQMLDGTHAEGFTSPQHLAIANTLLRAWAVDGERV
;
A
#
# COMPACT_ATOMS: atom_id res chain seq x y z
N MET A 1 17.69 16.56 10.02
CA MET A 1 18.91 15.74 9.93
C MET A 1 18.71 14.77 8.77
N ASN A 2 19.49 14.92 7.70
CA ASN A 2 19.41 14.05 6.53
C ASN A 2 20.00 12.68 6.89
N ASP A 3 19.14 11.69 7.11
CA ASP A 3 19.52 10.29 7.19
C ASP A 3 20.01 9.85 5.80
N ALA A 4 21.33 9.81 5.61
CA ALA A 4 21.99 9.40 4.38
C ALA A 4 21.72 7.93 3.98
N SER A 5 20.99 7.16 4.81
CA SER A 5 20.55 5.81 4.49
C SER A 5 19.24 5.74 3.69
N ARG A 6 18.52 6.86 3.52
CA ARG A 6 17.27 6.86 2.74
C ARG A 6 17.56 7.01 1.24
N PRO A 7 16.96 6.15 0.40
CA PRO A 7 16.90 6.38 -1.04
C PRO A 7 16.29 7.77 -1.31
N ARG A 8 16.86 8.53 -2.25
CA ARG A 8 16.49 9.94 -2.51
C ARG A 8 15.23 10.07 -3.37
N GLU A 9 14.65 8.97 -3.81
CA GLU A 9 13.51 8.92 -4.69
C GLU A 9 12.23 9.35 -3.96
N ARG A 10 11.34 10.06 -4.67
CA ARG A 10 10.03 10.49 -4.14
C ARG A 10 9.18 9.32 -3.62
N SER A 11 9.34 8.12 -4.18
CA SER A 11 8.67 6.90 -3.71
C SER A 11 8.91 6.63 -2.22
N ALA A 12 10.10 6.96 -1.69
CA ALA A 12 10.45 6.78 -0.27
C ALA A 12 9.67 7.69 0.69
N LEU A 13 8.97 8.71 0.17
CA LEU A 13 8.10 9.60 0.95
C LEU A 13 6.67 9.05 1.09
N THR A 14 6.31 8.05 0.28
CA THR A 14 4.96 7.46 0.30
C THR A 14 4.83 6.42 1.41
N GLY A 15 3.62 6.21 1.92
CA GLY A 15 3.35 5.18 2.91
C GLY A 15 3.65 3.77 2.39
N PHE A 16 4.11 2.88 3.27
CA PHE A 16 4.43 1.47 3.00
C PHE A 16 5.59 1.20 2.03
N SER A 17 6.23 2.23 1.46
CA SER A 17 7.32 2.06 0.49
C SER A 17 8.66 1.69 1.13
N VAL A 18 8.89 2.13 2.38
CA VAL A 18 10.11 1.81 3.13
C VAL A 18 10.01 0.42 3.72
N ASN A 19 10.80 -0.51 3.19
CA ASN A 19 10.96 -1.85 3.73
C ASN A 19 12.45 -2.21 3.76
N ARG A 20 13.01 -2.30 4.97
CA ARG A 20 14.44 -2.58 5.20
C ARG A 20 14.78 -4.07 5.24
N LEU A 21 13.81 -4.96 5.02
CA LEU A 21 14.07 -6.39 5.02
C LEU A 21 14.82 -6.80 3.75
N ASP A 22 15.89 -7.56 3.93
CA ASP A 22 16.40 -8.41 2.87
C ASP A 22 15.38 -9.55 2.66
N ARG A 23 14.76 -9.56 1.48
CA ARG A 23 13.68 -10.49 1.12
C ARG A 23 14.11 -11.96 1.04
N ARG A 24 15.43 -12.23 0.93
CA ARG A 24 16.03 -13.57 0.96
C ARG A 24 15.27 -14.63 0.17
N GLU A 25 15.05 -14.35 -1.12
CA GLU A 25 14.38 -15.29 -2.03
C GLU A 25 15.10 -16.65 -2.10
N ASP A 26 16.43 -16.64 -2.00
CA ASP A 26 17.30 -17.82 -1.97
C ASP A 26 17.01 -18.81 -0.84
N LEU A 27 16.28 -18.38 0.20
CA LEU A 27 15.85 -19.21 1.33
C LEU A 27 14.44 -19.77 1.17
N ARG A 28 13.58 -19.15 0.37
CA ARG A 28 12.13 -19.44 0.35
C ARG A 28 11.80 -20.87 -0.07
N ASN A 29 12.66 -21.50 -0.88
CA ASN A 29 12.51 -22.89 -1.32
C ASN A 29 13.28 -23.89 -0.44
N LYS A 30 13.81 -23.47 0.72
CA LYS A 30 14.57 -24.29 1.67
C LYS A 30 13.77 -24.41 2.98
N PRO A 31 12.76 -25.30 3.06
CA PRO A 31 11.84 -25.35 4.19
C PRO A 31 12.56 -25.56 5.52
N ASP A 32 13.55 -26.44 5.58
CA ASP A 32 14.32 -26.71 6.82
C ASP A 32 15.06 -25.46 7.31
N ALA A 33 15.63 -24.68 6.39
CA ALA A 33 16.33 -23.43 6.73
C ALA A 33 15.35 -22.39 7.28
N VAL A 34 14.18 -22.22 6.66
CA VAL A 34 13.17 -21.28 7.12
C VAL A 34 12.57 -21.72 8.45
N THR A 35 12.35 -23.02 8.66
CA THR A 35 11.94 -23.58 9.96
C THR A 35 12.99 -23.29 11.03
N ALA A 36 14.28 -23.48 10.74
CA ALA A 36 15.36 -23.15 11.68
C ALA A 36 15.37 -21.65 12.03
N LEU A 37 15.20 -20.76 11.04
CA LEU A 37 15.05 -19.33 11.29
C LEU A 37 13.84 -19.04 12.16
N ARG A 38 12.72 -19.69 11.92
CA ARG A 38 11.47 -19.49 12.65
C ARG A 38 11.57 -19.81 14.15
N HIS A 39 12.55 -20.62 14.56
CA HIS A 39 12.80 -20.98 15.96
C HIS A 39 13.93 -20.20 16.63
N ARG A 40 14.60 -19.27 15.93
CA ARG A 40 15.57 -18.37 16.58
C ARG A 40 14.88 -17.47 17.60
N SER A 41 15.57 -17.16 18.70
CA SER A 41 15.06 -16.31 19.79
C SER A 41 14.86 -14.85 19.38
N ASP A 42 15.58 -14.39 18.36
CA ASP A 42 15.49 -13.04 17.80
C ASP A 42 14.45 -12.92 16.66
N THR A 43 13.77 -14.02 16.30
CA THR A 43 12.68 -13.98 15.33
C THR A 43 11.52 -13.13 15.84
N ARG A 44 10.98 -12.31 14.94
CA ARG A 44 9.79 -11.49 15.20
C ARG A 44 8.71 -11.75 14.15
N ILE A 45 7.46 -11.65 14.58
CA ILE A 45 6.29 -12.03 13.82
C ILE A 45 5.26 -10.90 13.90
N ALA A 46 4.86 -10.36 12.75
CA ALA A 46 3.72 -9.46 12.65
C ALA A 46 2.42 -10.28 12.61
N VAL A 47 1.36 -9.82 13.29
CA VAL A 47 0.12 -10.58 13.43
C VAL A 47 -1.06 -9.81 12.86
N VAL A 48 -1.87 -10.50 12.05
CA VAL A 48 -3.08 -9.94 11.44
C VAL A 48 -4.24 -10.90 11.71
N ALA A 49 -5.37 -10.38 12.21
CA ALA A 49 -6.61 -11.13 12.36
C ALA A 49 -7.57 -10.75 11.22
N GLY A 50 -7.79 -11.66 10.27
CA GLY A 50 -8.45 -11.32 8.99
C GLY A 50 -7.65 -10.26 8.24
N GLU A 51 -8.14 -9.01 8.22
CA GLU A 51 -7.45 -7.86 7.61
C GLU A 51 -6.88 -6.88 8.63
N THR A 52 -7.10 -7.11 9.93
CA THR A 52 -6.83 -6.14 11.00
C THR A 52 -5.49 -6.44 11.67
N PRO A 53 -4.50 -5.53 11.59
CA PRO A 53 -3.28 -5.63 12.37
C PRO A 53 -3.53 -5.72 13.87
N ILE A 54 -2.77 -6.57 14.54
CA ILE A 54 -2.65 -6.61 15.99
C ILE A 54 -1.31 -5.99 16.34
N LEU A 55 -1.32 -4.94 17.16
CA LEU A 55 -0.11 -4.27 17.63
C LEU A 55 0.12 -4.59 19.10
N LYS A 56 1.39 -4.65 19.49
CA LYS A 56 1.85 -4.83 20.86
C LYS A 56 2.11 -3.48 21.50
N ARG A 57 1.60 -3.24 22.71
CA ARG A 57 2.05 -2.14 23.56
C ARG A 57 3.39 -2.49 24.20
N LEU A 58 4.34 -1.56 24.09
CA LEU A 58 5.62 -1.57 24.77
C LEU A 58 5.56 -0.67 26.00
N ASP A 59 6.59 -0.73 26.84
CA ASP A 59 6.74 0.17 27.97
C ASP A 59 6.68 1.63 27.48
N GLY A 60 5.85 2.46 28.14
CA GLY A 60 5.70 3.87 27.78
C GLY A 60 4.74 4.15 26.61
N GLU A 61 3.73 3.30 26.39
CA GLU A 61 2.64 3.47 25.40
C GLU A 61 3.04 3.39 23.92
N ALA A 62 4.32 3.16 23.60
CA ALA A 62 4.75 2.91 22.23
C ALA A 62 4.14 1.61 21.69
N LEU A 63 3.81 1.56 20.39
CA LEU A 63 3.30 0.36 19.75
C LEU A 63 4.33 -0.23 18.79
N SER A 64 4.33 -1.55 18.67
CA SER A 64 5.11 -2.28 17.66
C SER A 64 4.26 -3.38 17.00
N VAL A 65 4.59 -3.69 15.76
CA VAL A 65 3.99 -4.81 15.01
C VAL A 65 4.63 -6.15 15.42
N TRP A 66 5.78 -6.12 16.11
CA TRP A 66 6.63 -7.29 16.29
C TRP A 66 6.37 -8.05 17.59
N PHE A 67 5.95 -9.31 17.45
CA PHE A 67 5.82 -10.27 18.54
C PHE A 67 6.92 -11.33 18.49
N SER A 68 7.32 -11.85 19.63
CA SER A 68 8.09 -13.10 19.72
C SER A 68 7.21 -14.32 19.41
N HIS A 69 7.83 -15.47 19.16
CA HIS A 69 7.09 -16.70 18.90
C HIS A 69 6.13 -17.05 20.05
N GLY A 70 6.59 -16.99 21.30
CA GLY A 70 5.78 -17.31 22.48
C GLY A 70 4.56 -16.41 22.61
N GLU A 71 4.73 -15.10 22.40
CA GLU A 71 3.63 -14.14 22.45
C GLU A 71 2.57 -14.45 21.39
N THR A 72 2.97 -14.80 20.16
CA THR A 72 1.99 -15.15 19.12
C THR A 72 1.16 -16.39 19.44
N GLN A 73 1.66 -17.33 20.26
CA GLN A 73 0.85 -18.48 20.70
C GLN A 73 -0.27 -18.07 21.64
N LEU A 74 -0.09 -16.98 22.38
CA LEU A 74 -1.10 -16.44 23.30
C LEU A 74 -2.19 -15.63 22.59
N LEU A 75 -2.04 -15.36 21.28
CA LEU A 75 -3.00 -14.58 20.49
C LEU A 75 -4.05 -15.45 19.79
N GLY A 76 -3.85 -16.77 19.74
CA GLY A 76 -4.75 -17.72 19.09
C GLY A 76 -4.06 -18.63 18.07
N GLU A 77 -4.81 -19.59 17.52
CA GLU A 77 -4.31 -20.51 16.50
C GLU A 77 -3.98 -19.77 15.19
N GLY A 78 -2.82 -20.07 14.62
CA GLY A 78 -2.36 -19.47 13.37
C GLY A 78 -2.92 -20.24 12.19
N LEU A 79 -3.64 -19.57 11.30
CA LEU A 79 -4.17 -20.17 10.07
C LEU A 79 -3.08 -20.34 9.02
N GLU A 80 -2.25 -19.31 8.86
CA GLU A 80 -1.13 -19.30 7.92
C GLU A 80 0.01 -18.44 8.46
N GLU A 81 1.24 -18.72 8.03
CA GLU A 81 2.43 -17.95 8.38
C GLU A 81 3.37 -17.85 7.18
N VAL A 82 3.92 -16.67 6.94
CA VAL A 82 4.78 -16.37 5.78
C VAL A 82 6.10 -15.77 6.23
N PHE A 83 7.19 -16.15 5.57
CA PHE A 83 8.51 -15.59 5.81
C PHE A 83 8.68 -14.30 5.00
N LEU A 84 8.94 -13.17 5.69
CA LEU A 84 9.06 -11.86 5.04
C LEU A 84 10.50 -11.56 4.59
N GLY A 85 11.48 -12.07 5.33
CA GLY A 85 12.89 -11.79 5.11
C GLY A 85 13.69 -11.67 6.41
N LEU A 86 14.88 -11.08 6.29
CA LEU A 86 15.76 -10.77 7.42
C LEU A 86 15.85 -9.25 7.60
N ALA A 87 15.78 -8.79 8.83
CA ALA A 87 16.10 -7.41 9.18
C ALA A 87 17.61 -7.13 9.00
N PRO A 88 18.06 -5.85 8.96
CA PRO A 88 19.47 -5.51 8.77
C PRO A 88 20.44 -6.12 9.81
N ASP A 89 19.95 -6.41 11.01
CA ASP A 89 20.66 -7.13 12.08
C ASP A 89 20.71 -8.67 11.87
N GLY A 90 20.14 -9.18 10.79
CA GLY A 90 20.03 -10.59 10.47
C GLY A 90 18.91 -11.32 11.20
N ALA A 91 18.07 -10.62 11.96
CA ALA A 91 16.97 -11.21 12.71
C ALA A 91 15.78 -11.56 11.77
N PRO A 92 15.20 -12.77 11.83
CA PRO A 92 14.13 -13.16 10.91
C PRO A 92 12.82 -12.42 11.19
N ARG A 93 12.07 -12.16 10.12
CA ARG A 93 10.71 -11.58 10.18
C ARG A 93 9.70 -12.47 9.48
N PHE A 94 8.58 -12.70 10.14
CA PHE A 94 7.44 -13.46 9.63
C PHE A 94 6.15 -12.62 9.76
N ALA A 95 5.10 -13.02 9.05
CA ALA A 95 3.74 -12.57 9.31
C ALA A 95 2.81 -13.76 9.53
N ARG A 96 1.88 -13.64 10.48
CA ARG A 96 0.95 -14.70 10.87
C ARG A 96 -0.49 -14.23 10.76
N LEU A 97 -1.33 -15.06 10.14
CA LEU A 97 -2.77 -14.85 10.02
C LEU A 97 -3.50 -15.58 11.15
N LEU A 98 -4.39 -14.87 11.83
CA LEU A 98 -5.40 -15.40 12.73
C LEU A 98 -6.77 -15.32 12.08
N ASP A 99 -7.72 -16.10 12.60
CA ASP A 99 -9.12 -15.96 12.21
C ASP A 99 -9.64 -14.56 12.55
N ARG A 100 -10.49 -13.99 11.67
CA ARG A 100 -11.08 -12.66 11.86
C ARG A 100 -11.85 -12.53 13.18
N ALA A 101 -12.42 -13.62 13.69
CA ALA A 101 -13.13 -13.66 14.96
C ALA A 101 -12.22 -13.37 16.16
N GLN A 102 -10.90 -13.51 16.02
CA GLN A 102 -9.94 -13.15 17.07
C GLN A 102 -9.76 -11.63 17.23
N ALA A 103 -10.19 -10.81 16.26
CA ALA A 103 -9.95 -9.37 16.34
C ALA A 103 -10.66 -8.69 17.52
N GLU A 104 -11.91 -9.09 17.84
CA GLU A 104 -12.68 -8.47 18.93
C GLU A 104 -12.15 -8.89 20.32
N PRO A 105 -11.96 -10.18 20.63
CA PRO A 105 -11.41 -10.58 21.93
C PRO A 105 -10.01 -10.01 22.18
N LEU A 106 -9.18 -9.90 21.14
CA LEU A 106 -7.84 -9.30 21.26
C LEU A 106 -7.90 -7.78 21.51
N ARG A 107 -8.97 -7.09 21.12
CA ARG A 107 -9.13 -5.64 21.38
C ARG A 107 -9.35 -5.35 22.86
N GLU A 108 -9.93 -6.29 23.61
CA GLU A 108 -10.18 -6.15 25.06
C GLU A 108 -8.91 -6.33 25.90
N ARG A 109 -7.80 -6.79 25.31
CA ARG A 109 -6.54 -7.03 26.01
C ARG A 109 -5.73 -5.74 26.15
N PRO A 110 -5.41 -5.28 27.38
CA PRO A 110 -4.78 -3.98 27.59
C PRO A 110 -3.38 -3.87 26.99
N GLU A 111 -2.65 -4.97 26.87
CA GLU A 111 -1.32 -5.03 26.27
C GLU A 111 -1.32 -4.98 24.73
N LEU A 112 -2.49 -4.98 24.10
CA LEU A 112 -2.66 -4.94 22.66
C LEU A 112 -3.31 -3.63 22.19
N PHE A 113 -3.11 -3.34 20.91
CA PHE A 113 -3.85 -2.31 20.20
C PHE A 113 -4.30 -2.85 18.85
N VAL A 114 -5.61 -2.87 18.61
CA VAL A 114 -6.21 -3.49 17.43
C VAL A 114 -6.89 -2.40 16.60
N THR A 115 -6.36 -2.15 15.41
CA THR A 115 -6.88 -1.09 14.51
C THR A 115 -6.60 -1.44 13.05
N ASP A 116 -7.24 -0.74 12.12
CA ASP A 116 -7.03 -0.95 10.69
C ASP A 116 -5.65 -0.44 10.22
N LEU A 117 -5.10 -1.05 9.17
CA LEU A 117 -3.77 -0.71 8.66
C LEU A 117 -3.62 0.76 8.23
N ARG A 118 -4.70 1.40 7.77
CA ARG A 118 -4.65 2.82 7.37
C ARG A 118 -4.48 3.71 8.59
N SER A 119 -5.20 3.43 9.68
CA SER A 119 -5.01 4.11 10.97
C SER A 119 -3.59 3.95 11.51
N VAL A 120 -2.99 2.75 11.39
CA VAL A 120 -1.59 2.51 11.82
C VAL A 120 -0.63 3.47 11.10
N ALA A 121 -0.76 3.60 9.78
CA ALA A 121 0.10 4.46 8.98
C ALA A 121 -0.17 5.95 9.21
N LEU A 122 -1.44 6.40 9.11
CA LEU A 122 -1.79 7.82 9.18
C LEU A 122 -1.50 8.45 10.54
N LYS A 123 -1.65 7.69 11.62
CA LYS A 123 -1.43 8.17 13.00
C LYS A 123 0.00 7.90 13.49
N HIS A 124 0.88 7.36 12.64
CA HIS A 124 2.26 6.99 13.00
C HIS A 124 2.33 6.14 14.27
N LEU A 125 1.46 5.13 14.37
CA LEU A 125 1.30 4.36 15.60
C LEU A 125 2.52 3.51 15.92
N VAL A 126 3.26 3.08 14.91
CA VAL A 126 4.44 2.22 15.02
C VAL A 126 5.65 2.90 14.36
N PRO A 127 6.89 2.46 14.66
CA PRO A 127 8.07 2.95 13.96
C PRO A 127 7.93 2.81 12.43
N GLU A 128 8.44 3.81 11.70
CA GLU A 128 8.25 3.91 10.25
C GLU A 128 8.76 2.69 9.47
N ASP A 129 9.86 2.08 9.93
CA ASP A 129 10.46 0.91 9.31
C ASP A 129 9.69 -0.40 9.55
N GLU A 130 8.67 -0.38 10.42
CA GLU A 130 7.74 -1.49 10.63
C GLU A 130 6.55 -1.47 9.66
N LEU A 131 6.21 -0.30 9.08
CA LEU A 131 5.03 -0.13 8.22
C LEU A 131 5.12 -0.94 6.93
N GLY A 132 6.24 -0.86 6.20
CA GLY A 132 6.44 -1.61 4.95
C GLY A 132 6.35 -3.13 5.15
N PRO A 133 7.07 -3.72 6.14
CA PRO A 133 6.92 -5.12 6.49
C PRO A 133 5.50 -5.52 6.89
N LEU A 134 4.80 -4.73 7.70
CA LEU A 134 3.41 -4.99 8.09
C LEU A 134 2.49 -4.97 6.86
N GLY A 135 2.61 -3.96 6.00
CA GLY A 135 1.81 -3.83 4.78
C GLY A 135 2.05 -5.00 3.82
N GLY A 136 3.31 -5.38 3.59
CA GLY A 136 3.68 -6.54 2.77
C GLY A 136 3.17 -7.86 3.36
N GLY A 137 3.31 -8.05 4.67
CA GLY A 137 2.78 -9.22 5.38
C GLY A 137 1.26 -9.32 5.28
N LYS A 138 0.53 -8.23 5.56
CA LYS A 138 -0.94 -8.19 5.40
C LYS A 138 -1.34 -8.55 3.97
N ALA A 139 -0.71 -7.95 2.96
CA ALA A 139 -1.07 -8.19 1.56
C ALA A 139 -0.90 -9.68 1.17
N LEU A 140 0.18 -10.33 1.60
CA LEU A 140 0.40 -11.76 1.38
C LEU A 140 -0.64 -12.63 2.09
N LEU A 141 -0.92 -12.34 3.37
CA LEU A 141 -1.89 -13.10 4.16
C LEU A 141 -3.33 -12.93 3.63
N ASP A 142 -3.72 -11.73 3.21
CA ASP A 142 -5.02 -11.47 2.58
C ASP A 142 -5.13 -12.19 1.22
N TRP A 143 -4.07 -12.17 0.41
CA TRP A 143 -4.03 -12.94 -0.83
C TRP A 143 -4.27 -14.43 -0.56
N HIS A 144 -3.56 -15.01 0.40
CA HIS A 144 -3.76 -16.41 0.75
C HIS A 144 -5.18 -16.72 1.25
N ALA A 145 -5.76 -15.84 2.08
CA ALA A 145 -7.11 -16.01 2.59
C ALA A 145 -8.16 -16.12 1.46
N ARG A 146 -7.95 -15.41 0.35
CA ARG A 146 -8.87 -15.35 -0.81
C ARG A 146 -8.55 -16.32 -1.94
N HIS A 147 -7.36 -16.93 -1.96
CA HIS A 147 -6.89 -17.78 -3.08
C HIS A 147 -6.65 -19.23 -2.66
N ARG A 148 -7.55 -19.81 -1.85
CA ARG A 148 -7.39 -21.18 -1.31
C ARG A 148 -7.60 -22.29 -2.35
N CYS A 149 -8.26 -21.99 -3.47
CA CYS A 149 -8.51 -22.93 -4.56
C CYS A 149 -7.72 -22.57 -5.81
N CYS A 150 -7.37 -23.59 -6.59
CA CYS A 150 -6.61 -23.45 -7.83
C CYS A 150 -7.49 -22.81 -8.91
N ALA A 151 -6.99 -21.73 -9.53
CA ALA A 151 -7.71 -21.05 -10.61
C ALA A 151 -7.80 -21.90 -11.91
N GLN A 152 -6.97 -22.94 -12.05
CA GLN A 152 -6.96 -23.82 -13.23
C GLN A 152 -7.95 -24.98 -13.11
N CYS A 153 -8.05 -25.62 -11.93
CA CYS A 153 -8.83 -26.86 -11.77
C CYS A 153 -9.79 -26.88 -10.55
N GLY A 154 -9.86 -25.81 -9.77
CA GLY A 154 -10.75 -25.68 -8.61
C GLY A 154 -10.32 -26.45 -7.36
N SER A 155 -9.31 -27.31 -7.43
CA SER A 155 -8.82 -28.08 -6.27
C SER A 155 -8.16 -27.18 -5.20
N PRO A 156 -8.16 -27.58 -3.91
CA PRO A 156 -7.43 -26.86 -2.87
C PRO A 156 -5.94 -26.71 -3.19
N THR A 157 -5.35 -25.63 -2.70
CA THR A 157 -3.92 -25.32 -2.86
C THR A 157 -3.24 -25.21 -1.50
N THR A 158 -1.94 -25.48 -1.45
CA THR A 158 -1.10 -25.34 -0.25
C THR A 158 -0.09 -24.22 -0.44
N LEU A 159 0.45 -23.69 0.65
CA LEU A 159 1.52 -22.69 0.59
C LEU A 159 2.78 -23.32 0.02
N GLY A 160 3.51 -22.55 -0.79
CA GLY A 160 4.85 -22.87 -1.26
C GLY A 160 5.76 -21.66 -1.12
N SER A 161 7.07 -21.87 -1.33
CA SER A 161 8.09 -20.81 -1.22
C SER A 161 7.96 -19.96 0.05
N SER A 162 7.75 -20.61 1.21
CA SER A 162 7.55 -19.96 2.51
C SER A 162 6.49 -18.84 2.51
N GLY A 163 5.40 -19.03 1.75
CA GLY A 163 4.28 -18.08 1.65
C GLY A 163 4.29 -17.17 0.42
N TRP A 164 5.29 -17.29 -0.46
CA TRP A 164 5.38 -16.46 -1.67
C TRP A 164 4.77 -17.10 -2.93
N LYS A 165 4.09 -18.25 -2.77
CA LYS A 165 3.23 -18.86 -3.79
C LYS A 165 2.22 -19.80 -3.15
N ARG A 166 1.26 -20.23 -3.95
CA ARG A 166 0.40 -21.39 -3.67
C ARG A 166 0.57 -22.42 -4.76
N GLU A 167 0.53 -23.69 -4.39
CA GLU A 167 0.76 -24.82 -5.27
C GLU A 167 -0.46 -25.74 -5.27
N CYS A 168 -0.86 -26.19 -6.45
CA CYS A 168 -1.90 -27.18 -6.61
C CYS A 168 -1.28 -28.57 -6.83
N SER A 169 -1.47 -29.48 -5.88
CA SER A 169 -1.00 -30.86 -6.01
C SER A 169 -1.78 -31.68 -7.04
N ALA A 170 -2.99 -31.25 -7.41
CA ALA A 170 -3.83 -31.98 -8.37
C ALA A 170 -3.40 -31.79 -9.83
N CYS A 171 -2.97 -30.57 -10.22
CA CYS A 171 -2.62 -30.26 -11.60
C CYS A 171 -1.22 -29.66 -11.79
N GLY A 172 -0.47 -29.42 -10.70
CA GLY A 172 0.87 -28.85 -10.73
C GLY A 172 0.92 -27.33 -10.95
N ALA A 173 -0.22 -26.65 -11.07
CA ALA A 173 -0.26 -25.20 -11.24
C ALA A 173 0.31 -24.46 -10.03
N GLN A 174 1.02 -23.37 -10.30
CA GLN A 174 1.54 -22.44 -9.30
C GLN A 174 0.83 -21.09 -9.44
N HIS A 175 0.53 -20.48 -8.30
CA HIS A 175 -0.09 -19.16 -8.23
C HIS A 175 0.80 -18.25 -7.39
N PHE A 176 1.03 -17.03 -7.88
CA PHE A 176 1.85 -16.03 -7.21
C PHE A 176 0.97 -14.92 -6.62
N PRO A 177 1.42 -14.24 -5.56
CA PRO A 177 0.74 -13.08 -5.01
C PRO A 177 0.40 -12.05 -6.10
N ARG A 178 -0.85 -11.58 -6.09
CA ARG A 178 -1.32 -10.57 -7.03
C ARG A 178 -0.88 -9.18 -6.56
N THR A 179 -0.37 -8.37 -7.48
CA THR A 179 -0.12 -6.93 -7.28
C THR A 179 -0.73 -6.22 -8.46
N ASP A 180 -1.86 -5.55 -8.24
CA ASP A 180 -2.59 -4.87 -9.31
C ASP A 180 -1.96 -3.51 -9.63
N PRO A 181 -1.45 -3.30 -10.86
CA PRO A 181 -0.86 -2.02 -11.25
C PRO A 181 -1.97 -0.98 -11.48
N VAL A 182 -1.83 0.18 -10.83
CA VAL A 182 -2.79 1.29 -10.88
C VAL A 182 -2.04 2.56 -11.20
N VAL A 183 -2.39 3.25 -12.27
CA VAL A 183 -1.87 4.60 -12.54
C VAL A 183 -2.65 5.61 -11.71
N ILE A 184 -1.95 6.59 -11.16
CA ILE A 184 -2.54 7.76 -10.51
C ILE A 184 -1.84 8.99 -11.07
N MET A 185 -2.60 9.95 -11.55
CA MET A 185 -2.06 10.99 -12.43
C MET A 185 -2.51 12.38 -12.01
N LEU A 186 -1.53 13.28 -11.89
CA LEU A 186 -1.80 14.71 -11.82
C LEU A 186 -1.77 15.27 -13.23
N VAL A 187 -2.95 15.50 -13.81
CA VAL A 187 -3.10 16.11 -15.13
C VAL A 187 -2.97 17.63 -14.98
N THR A 188 -2.12 18.25 -15.80
CA THR A 188 -1.78 19.68 -15.68
C THR A 188 -2.04 20.42 -17.00
N ARG A 189 -2.34 21.71 -16.92
CA ARG A 189 -2.48 22.60 -18.07
C ARG A 189 -1.97 24.00 -17.70
N GLY A 190 -0.82 24.39 -18.22
CA GLY A 190 -0.16 25.63 -17.80
C GLY A 190 0.16 25.62 -16.31
N ASP A 191 -0.51 26.50 -15.54
CA ASP A 191 -0.33 26.60 -14.09
C ASP A 191 -1.52 26.10 -13.25
N THR A 192 -2.34 25.24 -13.85
CA THR A 192 -3.42 24.54 -13.15
C THR A 192 -3.22 23.01 -13.20
N CYS A 193 -3.86 22.32 -12.26
CA CYS A 193 -3.95 20.87 -12.22
C CYS A 193 -5.40 20.41 -12.03
N LEU A 194 -5.75 19.27 -12.61
CA LEU A 194 -7.04 18.62 -12.36
C LEU A 194 -6.95 17.89 -11.02
N LEU A 195 -7.90 18.17 -10.13
CA LEU A 195 -8.22 17.29 -9.00
C LEU A 195 -9.71 17.00 -9.01
N ALA A 196 -10.07 15.79 -8.60
CA ALA A 196 -11.43 15.30 -8.53
C ALA A 196 -11.71 14.63 -7.18
N ARG A 197 -12.99 14.39 -6.90
CA ARG A 197 -13.44 13.70 -5.69
C ARG A 197 -14.55 12.73 -6.00
N GLN A 198 -14.59 11.66 -5.21
CA GLN A 198 -15.67 10.68 -5.21
C GLN A 198 -16.56 10.91 -3.99
N ALA A 199 -17.84 10.53 -4.05
CA ALA A 199 -18.79 10.75 -2.96
C ALA A 199 -18.36 10.15 -1.61
N ARG A 200 -17.57 9.06 -1.64
CA ARG A 200 -17.04 8.40 -0.44
C ARG A 200 -15.91 9.17 0.26
N PHE A 201 -15.32 10.17 -0.39
CA PHE A 201 -14.24 10.97 0.19
C PHE A 201 -14.79 11.92 1.25
N ALA A 202 -13.97 12.19 2.28
CA ALA A 202 -14.29 13.20 3.28
C ALA A 202 -14.69 14.52 2.59
N PRO A 203 -15.70 15.24 3.10
CA PRO A 203 -16.13 16.51 2.50
C PRO A 203 -14.94 17.46 2.30
N GLY A 204 -14.86 18.07 1.12
CA GLY A 204 -13.78 18.99 0.74
C GLY A 204 -12.45 18.33 0.34
N MET A 205 -12.27 17.01 0.50
CA MET A 205 -11.07 16.33 0.02
C MET A 205 -11.16 16.08 -1.50
N TYR A 206 -10.14 16.55 -2.23
CA TYR A 206 -9.92 16.29 -3.66
C TYR A 206 -8.58 15.55 -3.84
N SER A 207 -8.49 14.73 -4.88
CA SER A 207 -7.31 13.91 -5.19
C SER A 207 -7.08 13.85 -6.70
N CYS A 208 -5.91 13.34 -7.10
CA CYS A 208 -5.70 12.87 -8.47
C CYS A 208 -6.70 11.76 -8.81
N ILE A 209 -7.10 11.70 -10.08
CA ILE A 209 -7.80 10.54 -10.66
C ILE A 209 -6.85 9.35 -10.77
N ALA A 210 -7.38 8.13 -10.83
CA ALA A 210 -6.59 6.92 -10.80
C ALA A 210 -7.38 5.71 -11.29
N GLY A 211 -6.73 4.84 -12.06
CA GLY A 211 -7.36 3.63 -12.57
C GLY A 211 -6.39 2.50 -12.88
N PHE A 212 -6.95 1.32 -13.08
CA PHE A 212 -6.18 0.10 -13.30
C PHE A 212 -5.54 0.13 -14.67
N ILE A 213 -4.34 -0.45 -14.77
CA ILE A 213 -3.71 -0.70 -16.07
C ILE A 213 -4.32 -1.98 -16.65
N GLU A 214 -4.76 -1.92 -17.90
CA GLU A 214 -5.31 -3.09 -18.61
C GLU A 214 -4.21 -3.93 -19.29
N PRO A 215 -4.45 -5.22 -19.56
CA PRO A 215 -3.52 -6.07 -20.29
C PRO A 215 -3.17 -5.49 -21.67
N GLY A 216 -1.88 -5.22 -21.89
CA GLY A 216 -1.38 -4.66 -23.14
C GLY A 216 -1.20 -3.14 -23.13
N GLU A 217 -1.52 -2.46 -22.03
CA GLU A 217 -1.29 -1.02 -21.88
C GLU A 217 0.10 -0.69 -21.31
N THR A 218 0.68 0.40 -21.79
CA THR A 218 1.77 1.10 -21.11
C THR A 218 1.23 1.97 -19.97
N PHE A 219 2.09 2.48 -19.10
CA PHE A 219 1.66 3.41 -18.05
C PHE A 219 1.11 4.70 -18.66
N GLU A 220 1.75 5.17 -19.72
CA GLU A 220 1.38 6.38 -20.43
C GLU A 220 0.02 6.23 -21.13
N ASP A 221 -0.26 5.07 -21.71
CA ASP A 221 -1.55 4.81 -22.35
C ASP A 221 -2.68 4.69 -21.34
N ALA A 222 -2.47 4.00 -20.22
CA ALA A 222 -3.44 3.95 -19.13
C ALA A 222 -3.72 5.35 -18.56
N VAL A 223 -2.68 6.18 -18.38
CA VAL A 223 -2.86 7.59 -17.97
C VAL A 223 -3.74 8.36 -18.96
N ARG A 224 -3.54 8.18 -20.27
CA ARG A 224 -4.34 8.85 -21.30
C ARG A 224 -5.78 8.34 -21.34
N ARG A 225 -5.99 7.03 -21.22
CA ARG A 225 -7.31 6.40 -21.22
C ARG A 225 -8.12 6.88 -20.02
N GLU A 226 -7.60 6.69 -18.81
CA GLU A 226 -8.30 7.06 -17.56
C GLU A 226 -8.58 8.57 -17.51
N SER A 227 -7.64 9.42 -17.95
CA SER A 227 -7.88 10.88 -18.01
C SER A 227 -8.99 11.27 -18.98
N TRP A 228 -9.15 10.49 -20.06
CA TRP A 228 -10.22 10.69 -21.02
C TRP A 228 -11.56 10.17 -20.49
N GLU A 229 -11.57 8.96 -19.93
CA GLU A 229 -12.77 8.29 -19.43
C GLU A 229 -13.39 9.04 -18.25
N GLU A 230 -12.57 9.38 -17.25
CA GLU A 230 -13.07 10.01 -16.02
C GLU A 230 -13.31 11.52 -16.16
N ALA A 231 -12.56 12.22 -17.00
CA ALA A 231 -12.54 13.69 -17.01
C ALA A 231 -12.63 14.35 -18.41
N GLY A 232 -12.74 13.57 -19.49
CA GLY A 232 -12.80 14.11 -20.85
C GLY A 232 -11.50 14.78 -21.31
N LEU A 233 -10.38 14.53 -20.63
CA LEU A 233 -9.09 15.17 -20.93
C LEU A 233 -8.22 14.30 -21.83
N ARG A 234 -7.81 14.85 -22.96
CA ARG A 234 -6.74 14.32 -23.81
C ARG A 234 -5.41 14.68 -23.20
N VAL A 235 -4.55 13.69 -22.97
CA VAL A 235 -3.22 13.88 -22.39
C VAL A 235 -2.14 13.59 -23.42
N GLY A 236 -1.17 14.51 -23.54
CA GLY A 236 -0.01 14.40 -24.41
C GLY A 236 1.11 13.60 -23.75
N THR A 237 2.23 14.27 -23.46
CA THR A 237 3.37 13.64 -22.79
C THR A 237 2.99 13.25 -21.35
N VAL A 238 3.53 12.13 -20.89
CA VAL A 238 3.34 11.59 -19.54
C VAL A 238 4.71 11.29 -18.95
N ARG A 239 4.91 11.64 -17.68
CA ARG A 239 6.17 11.44 -16.96
C ARG A 239 5.93 10.71 -15.64
N TYR A 240 6.66 9.61 -15.42
CA TYR A 240 6.68 8.90 -14.14
C TYR A 240 7.37 9.73 -13.06
N ILE A 241 6.79 9.76 -11.86
CA ILE A 241 7.28 10.55 -10.72
C ILE A 241 7.64 9.69 -9.51
N ALA A 242 6.76 8.75 -9.15
CA ALA A 242 6.91 7.95 -7.94
C ALA A 242 6.04 6.68 -8.02
N SER A 243 6.25 5.74 -7.10
CA SER A 243 5.38 4.58 -6.92
C SER A 243 5.13 4.32 -5.44
N GLN A 244 3.97 3.75 -5.13
CA GLN A 244 3.56 3.43 -3.77
C GLN A 244 2.92 2.03 -3.71
N PRO A 245 3.46 1.11 -2.87
CA PRO A 245 2.72 -0.09 -2.49
C PRO A 245 1.44 0.29 -1.74
N TRP A 246 0.30 -0.27 -2.16
CA TRP A 246 -1.01 0.02 -1.59
C TRP A 246 -1.70 -1.27 -1.14
N PRO A 247 -1.50 -1.71 0.13
CA PRO A 247 -1.91 -3.03 0.64
C PRO A 247 -3.41 -3.12 0.99
N PHE A 248 -4.27 -2.60 0.11
CA PHE A 248 -5.73 -2.54 0.28
C PHE A 248 -6.48 -2.94 -1.01
N PRO A 249 -6.54 -4.24 -1.39
CA PRO A 249 -5.92 -5.39 -0.73
C PRO A 249 -4.45 -5.63 -1.15
N GLY A 250 -4.05 -5.18 -2.35
CA GLY A 250 -2.69 -5.38 -2.88
C GLY A 250 -2.50 -4.77 -4.28
N SER A 251 -2.29 -3.46 -4.35
CA SER A 251 -2.01 -2.73 -5.58
C SER A 251 -0.63 -2.06 -5.55
N LEU A 252 -0.10 -1.72 -6.73
CA LEU A 252 1.05 -0.82 -6.87
C LEU A 252 0.57 0.44 -7.57
N MET A 253 0.53 1.55 -6.82
CA MET A 253 0.21 2.86 -7.38
C MET A 253 1.44 3.38 -8.14
N ILE A 254 1.22 3.84 -9.36
CA ILE A 254 2.23 4.38 -10.26
C ILE A 254 1.86 5.83 -10.54
N GLY A 255 2.58 6.73 -9.88
CA GLY A 255 2.32 8.15 -9.90
C GLY A 255 2.95 8.84 -11.10
N CYS A 256 2.12 9.50 -11.91
CA CYS A 256 2.53 10.21 -13.12
C CYS A 256 2.07 11.67 -13.11
N ILE A 257 2.74 12.52 -13.88
CA ILE A 257 2.24 13.83 -14.30
C ILE A 257 1.97 13.75 -15.80
N GLY A 258 0.83 14.27 -16.23
CA GLY A 258 0.45 14.38 -17.65
C GLY A 258 0.14 15.82 -18.04
N GLU A 259 0.39 16.18 -19.29
CA GLU A 259 0.01 17.49 -19.85
C GLU A 259 -1.26 17.37 -20.68
N ALA A 260 -2.31 18.12 -20.32
CA ALA A 260 -3.57 18.12 -21.02
C ALA A 260 -3.53 18.96 -22.30
N LEU A 261 -4.08 18.40 -23.38
CA LEU A 261 -4.19 19.03 -24.69
C LEU A 261 -5.48 19.87 -24.82
N ASN A 262 -6.50 19.60 -24.00
CA ASN A 262 -7.73 20.40 -23.86
C ASN A 262 -7.99 20.82 -22.40
N ASP A 263 -8.89 21.79 -22.20
CA ASP A 263 -9.30 22.34 -20.89
C ASP A 263 -10.73 21.98 -20.49
N GLU A 264 -11.60 21.64 -21.45
CA GLU A 264 -12.97 21.23 -21.14
C GLU A 264 -12.98 19.93 -20.34
N ILE A 265 -13.44 20.01 -19.09
CA ILE A 265 -13.63 18.86 -18.20
C ILE A 265 -15.05 18.32 -18.41
N VAL A 266 -15.15 17.04 -18.74
CA VAL A 266 -16.40 16.29 -18.80
C VAL A 266 -16.27 15.09 -17.87
N LEU A 267 -16.85 15.18 -16.68
CA LEU A 267 -16.70 14.16 -15.65
C LEU A 267 -17.64 12.99 -15.91
N ASP A 268 -17.13 11.76 -15.73
CA ASP A 268 -18.01 10.61 -15.51
C ASP A 268 -18.59 10.67 -14.10
N MET A 269 -19.85 11.12 -14.02
CA MET A 269 -20.58 11.27 -12.76
C MET A 269 -20.97 9.93 -12.12
N THR A 270 -20.72 8.79 -12.79
CA THR A 270 -20.87 7.45 -12.21
C THR A 270 -19.75 7.18 -11.21
N GLU A 271 -18.55 7.69 -11.47
CA GLU A 271 -17.37 7.46 -10.64
C GLU A 271 -17.01 8.68 -9.78
N LEU A 272 -17.17 9.90 -10.33
CA LEU A 272 -16.79 11.15 -9.69
C LEU A 272 -18.01 11.97 -9.25
N GLU A 273 -17.87 12.66 -8.12
CA GLU A 273 -18.87 13.60 -7.60
C GLU A 273 -18.60 15.03 -8.07
N ALA A 274 -17.33 15.42 -8.16
CA ALA A 274 -16.90 16.73 -8.61
C ALA A 274 -15.43 16.71 -9.04
N GLY A 275 -15.04 17.63 -9.90
CA GLY A 275 -13.68 17.79 -10.38
C GLY A 275 -13.53 19.10 -11.12
N ARG A 276 -12.39 19.76 -10.93
CA ARG A 276 -12.11 21.05 -11.57
C ARG A 276 -10.60 21.28 -11.70
N TRP A 277 -10.27 22.29 -12.49
CA TRP A 277 -8.93 22.87 -12.46
C TRP A 277 -8.73 23.63 -11.14
N PHE A 278 -7.61 23.34 -10.48
CA PHE A 278 -7.07 24.06 -9.34
C PHE A 278 -5.79 24.77 -9.78
N SER A 279 -5.70 26.07 -9.50
CA SER A 279 -4.46 26.82 -9.67
C SER A 279 -3.35 26.27 -8.76
N ARG A 280 -2.10 26.59 -9.09
CA ARG A 280 -0.96 26.28 -8.21
C ARG A 280 -1.16 26.83 -6.81
N ASP A 281 -1.66 28.06 -6.68
CA ASP A 281 -1.88 28.69 -5.37
C ASP A 281 -2.94 27.96 -4.55
N GLU A 282 -4.05 27.54 -5.17
CA GLU A 282 -5.05 26.71 -4.49
C GLU A 282 -4.46 25.36 -4.06
N ALA A 283 -3.67 24.70 -4.91
CA ALA A 283 -3.00 23.45 -4.58
C ALA A 283 -2.04 23.61 -3.38
N LEU A 284 -1.28 24.69 -3.32
CA LEU A 284 -0.41 25.01 -2.17
C LEU A 284 -1.24 25.22 -0.90
N GLN A 285 -2.34 25.97 -0.97
CA GLN A 285 -3.24 26.16 0.18
C GLN A 285 -3.88 24.84 0.65
N MET A 286 -4.24 23.94 -0.28
CA MET A 286 -4.77 22.61 0.04
C MET A 286 -3.73 21.69 0.67
N LEU A 287 -2.44 21.84 0.33
CA LEU A 287 -1.34 21.11 0.94
C LEU A 287 -1.05 21.60 2.36
N ASP A 288 -1.24 22.89 2.62
CA ASP A 288 -1.01 23.53 3.92
C ASP A 288 -2.27 23.56 4.81
N GLY A 289 -3.42 23.15 4.29
CA GLY A 289 -4.70 23.15 5.01
C GLY A 289 -5.28 24.55 5.24
N THR A 290 -4.96 25.51 4.37
CA THR A 290 -5.33 26.93 4.50
C THR A 290 -6.30 27.41 3.41
N HIS A 291 -6.79 26.51 2.55
CA HIS A 291 -7.70 26.85 1.46
C HIS A 291 -9.00 27.48 1.99
N ALA A 292 -9.39 28.64 1.45
CA ALA A 292 -10.51 29.45 1.97
C ALA A 292 -11.86 28.70 2.01
N GLU A 293 -12.11 27.85 1.01
CA GLU A 293 -13.32 27.00 0.94
C GLU A 293 -13.22 25.69 1.75
N GLY A 294 -12.12 25.47 2.48
CA GLY A 294 -11.90 24.25 3.24
C GLY A 294 -11.54 23.02 2.39
N PHE A 295 -11.15 23.22 1.12
CA PHE A 295 -10.67 22.12 0.28
C PHE A 295 -9.31 21.61 0.76
N THR A 296 -9.14 20.30 0.71
CA THR A 296 -7.95 19.60 1.21
C THR A 296 -7.44 18.61 0.19
N SER A 297 -6.13 18.34 0.27
CA SER A 297 -5.48 17.25 -0.47
C SER A 297 -5.39 15.99 0.41
N PRO A 298 -5.07 14.81 -0.17
CA PRO A 298 -4.80 13.62 0.61
C PRO A 298 -3.61 13.84 1.55
N GLN A 299 -3.53 13.07 2.64
CA GLN A 299 -2.45 13.17 3.63
C GLN A 299 -1.08 12.87 3.02
N HIS A 300 0.01 13.30 3.69
CA HIS A 300 1.39 13.23 3.17
C HIS A 300 1.87 11.82 2.78
N LEU A 301 1.29 10.77 3.36
CA LEU A 301 1.62 9.38 3.01
C LEU A 301 1.00 8.93 1.68
N ALA A 302 0.00 9.62 1.15
CA ALA A 302 -0.64 9.26 -0.11
C ALA A 302 0.18 9.77 -1.30
N ILE A 303 0.36 8.92 -2.33
CA ILE A 303 1.09 9.29 -3.54
C ILE A 303 0.47 10.50 -4.27
N ALA A 304 -0.85 10.70 -4.18
CA ALA A 304 -1.50 11.91 -4.70
C ALA A 304 -0.95 13.21 -4.08
N ASN A 305 -0.66 13.21 -2.77
CA ASN A 305 0.02 14.34 -2.10
C ASN A 305 1.44 14.52 -2.64
N THR A 306 2.16 13.41 -2.85
CA THR A 306 3.52 13.42 -3.42
C THR A 306 3.53 14.02 -4.84
N LEU A 307 2.56 13.65 -5.69
CA LEU A 307 2.42 14.23 -7.03
C LEU A 307 2.09 15.72 -6.98
N LEU A 308 1.14 16.10 -6.13
CA LEU A 308 0.75 17.49 -5.96
C LEU A 308 1.93 18.36 -5.47
N ARG A 309 2.72 17.87 -4.50
CA ARG A 309 3.95 18.55 -4.04
C ARG A 309 5.01 18.63 -5.13
N ALA A 310 5.26 17.54 -5.85
CA ALA A 310 6.24 17.53 -6.95
C ALA A 310 5.91 18.62 -7.98
N TRP A 311 4.65 18.74 -8.38
CA TRP A 311 4.24 19.79 -9.31
C TRP A 311 4.22 21.17 -8.67
N ALA A 312 3.52 21.36 -7.54
CA ALA A 312 3.20 22.65 -6.95
C ALA A 312 4.41 23.31 -6.26
N VAL A 313 5.20 22.53 -5.53
CA VAL A 313 6.32 22.99 -4.70
C VAL A 313 7.65 22.86 -5.44
N ASP A 314 7.94 21.66 -6.00
CA ASP A 314 9.24 21.41 -6.64
C ASP A 314 9.31 21.95 -8.07
N GLY A 315 8.17 22.35 -8.64
CA GLY A 315 8.08 22.86 -10.00
C GLY A 315 8.21 21.78 -11.09
N GLU A 316 7.99 20.51 -10.74
CA GLU A 316 8.06 19.41 -11.70
C GLU A 316 7.06 19.64 -12.85
N ARG A 317 7.49 19.30 -14.06
CA ARG A 317 6.73 19.34 -15.30
C ARG A 317 7.04 18.08 -16.12
N VAL A 318 6.24 17.85 -17.14
CA VAL A 318 6.46 16.78 -18.12
C VAL A 318 7.66 17.11 -19.00
#